data_AF-A0A8X7SVU2-F1
#
_entry.id   AF-A0A8X7SVU2-F1
#
_cell.length_a   1.000
_cell.length_b   1.000
_cell.length_c   1.000
_cell.angle_alpha   90.00
_cell.angle_beta   90.00
_cell.angle_gamma   90.00
#
_symmetry.space_group_name_H-M   'P 1'
#
loop_
_entity.id
_entity.type
_entity.pdbx_description
1 polymer ?
#
loop_
_entity_poly.entity_id
_entity_poly.type
_entity_poly.pdbx_seq_one_letter_code
_entity_poly.pdbx_strand_id
1 'polypeptide(L)'
;MKSFTPLVLIVMLSVIGTVKGRNDPTGIYAVLDRCDAISRNCKTTDNHQKLLAFQSCKCQSYIKKRKSNGSCVKGCLLFNPHYEKANCADECSRMRNGGKKCPPTPEGC
;
A
#
# COMPACT_ATOMS: atom_id res chain seq x y z
N MET A 1 53.28 -18.15 17.38
CA MET A 1 52.85 -16.84 16.85
C MET A 1 52.32 -17.06 15.44
N LYS A 2 51.10 -16.56 15.16
CA LYS A 2 50.62 -15.86 13.94
C LYS A 2 51.12 -16.42 12.59
N SER A 3 50.31 -16.84 11.62
CA SER A 3 49.01 -16.30 11.20
C SER A 3 48.22 -17.35 10.43
N PHE A 4 46.96 -17.50 10.80
CA PHE A 4 45.91 -17.88 9.86
C PHE A 4 45.52 -16.65 9.02
N THR A 5 44.88 -16.90 7.88
CA THR A 5 44.17 -15.95 6.98
C THR A 5 45.02 -15.36 5.84
N PRO A 6 44.65 -15.67 4.58
CA PRO A 6 43.93 -14.63 3.83
C PRO A 6 42.77 -15.12 2.93
N LEU A 7 42.28 -16.35 3.07
CA LEU A 7 41.30 -16.91 2.11
C LEU A 7 39.81 -16.69 2.44
N VAL A 8 39.47 -16.06 3.58
CA VAL A 8 38.07 -15.93 4.04
C VAL A 8 37.44 -14.55 3.74
N LEU A 9 38.20 -13.57 3.23
CA LEU A 9 37.71 -12.20 3.06
C LEU A 9 37.05 -11.88 1.70
N ILE A 10 36.92 -12.85 0.78
CA ILE A 10 36.34 -12.61 -0.55
C ILE A 10 34.89 -13.13 -0.67
N VAL A 11 34.33 -13.72 0.39
CA VAL A 11 32.96 -14.29 0.36
C VAL A 11 31.87 -13.27 0.79
N MET A 12 32.24 -12.08 1.28
CA MET A 12 31.29 -11.15 1.94
C MET A 12 30.95 -9.87 1.15
N LEU A 13 31.39 -9.71 -0.09
CA LEU A 13 31.23 -8.44 -0.84
C LEU A 13 30.41 -8.50 -2.14
N SER A 14 29.70 -9.60 -2.42
CA SER A 14 28.95 -9.74 -3.69
C SER A 14 27.42 -9.75 -3.55
N VAL A 15 26.86 -9.53 -2.36
CA VAL A 15 25.40 -9.55 -2.14
C VAL A 15 24.85 -8.13 -1.99
N ILE A 16 25.23 -7.19 -2.87
CA ILE A 16 24.45 -5.97 -3.06
C ILE A 16 24.39 -5.65 -4.55
N GLY A 17 23.46 -6.34 -5.22
CA GLY A 17 23.03 -6.07 -6.59
C GLY A 17 21.51 -6.09 -6.66
N THR A 18 20.89 -5.31 -5.78
CA THR A 18 19.53 -4.74 -5.86
C THR A 18 18.59 -5.32 -6.93
N VAL A 19 17.96 -6.47 -6.64
CA VAL A 19 16.56 -6.63 -7.08
C VAL A 19 15.75 -5.63 -6.27
N LYS A 20 15.53 -4.45 -6.86
CA LYS A 20 14.62 -3.42 -6.35
C LYS A 20 13.35 -4.14 -5.89
N GLY A 21 13.23 -4.25 -4.55
CA GLY A 21 12.35 -5.20 -3.90
C GLY A 21 10.94 -5.06 -4.42
N ARG A 22 10.49 -6.05 -5.18
CA ARG A 22 9.08 -6.25 -5.54
C ARG A 22 8.22 -6.60 -4.31
N ASN A 23 8.86 -6.72 -3.14
CA ASN A 23 8.30 -7.16 -1.87
C ASN A 23 8.53 -6.10 -0.76
N ASP A 24 8.19 -4.83 -1.00
CA ASP A 24 7.87 -3.95 0.14
C ASP A 24 6.44 -4.28 0.56
N PRO A 25 6.20 -4.98 1.69
CA PRO A 25 4.86 -5.33 2.17
C PRO A 25 4.03 -4.09 2.57
N THR A 26 4.61 -2.90 2.45
CA THR A 26 3.98 -1.59 2.68
C THR A 26 3.95 -0.70 1.43
N GLY A 27 4.30 -1.25 0.25
CA GLY A 27 4.18 -0.60 -1.05
C GLY A 27 2.73 -0.57 -1.56
N ILE A 28 2.47 0.25 -2.58
CA ILE A 28 1.11 0.39 -3.16
C ILE A 28 0.53 -0.96 -3.60
N TYR A 29 1.34 -1.83 -4.22
CA TYR A 29 0.87 -3.13 -4.70
C TYR A 29 0.36 -4.03 -3.58
N ALA A 30 1.02 -4.06 -2.43
CA ALA A 30 0.54 -4.83 -1.27
C ALA A 30 -0.80 -4.30 -0.74
N VAL A 31 -1.04 -2.98 -0.80
CA VAL A 31 -2.34 -2.39 -0.47
C VAL A 31 -3.39 -2.76 -1.50
N LEU A 32 -3.08 -2.66 -2.79
CA LEU A 32 -4.01 -2.99 -3.86
C LEU A 32 -4.39 -4.48 -3.82
N ASP A 33 -3.42 -5.37 -3.67
CA ASP A 33 -3.67 -6.83 -3.58
C ASP A 33 -4.54 -7.18 -2.38
N ARG A 34 -4.28 -6.57 -1.22
CA ARG A 34 -5.11 -6.76 -0.03
C ARG A 34 -6.54 -6.27 -0.26
N CYS A 35 -6.71 -5.08 -0.83
CA CYS A 35 -8.03 -4.52 -1.07
C CYS A 35 -8.80 -5.29 -2.14
N ASP A 36 -8.10 -5.80 -3.14
CA ASP A 36 -8.66 -6.67 -4.16
C ASP A 36 -9.12 -8.01 -3.56
N ALA A 37 -8.34 -8.61 -2.66
CA ALA A 37 -8.74 -9.81 -1.93
C ALA A 37 -10.01 -9.59 -1.09
N ILE A 38 -10.16 -8.44 -0.42
CA ILE A 38 -11.38 -8.09 0.32
C ILE A 38 -12.58 -8.01 -0.63
N SER A 39 -12.43 -7.28 -1.74
CA SER A 39 -13.44 -7.14 -2.78
C SER A 39 -13.89 -8.48 -3.38
N ARG A 40 -12.94 -9.41 -3.60
CA ARG A 40 -13.23 -10.75 -4.12
C ARG A 40 -13.94 -11.65 -3.11
N ASN A 41 -13.65 -11.48 -1.83
CA ASN A 41 -14.26 -12.26 -0.75
C ASN A 41 -15.61 -11.71 -0.28
N CYS A 42 -16.03 -10.56 -0.81
CA CYS A 42 -17.39 -10.06 -0.63
C CYS A 42 -18.42 -11.12 -1.05
N LYS A 43 -19.38 -11.40 -0.17
CA LYS A 43 -20.45 -12.38 -0.43
C LYS A 43 -21.45 -11.95 -1.52
N THR A 44 -21.51 -10.65 -1.80
CA THR A 44 -22.41 -10.08 -2.81
C THR A 44 -21.96 -10.39 -4.24
N THR A 45 -22.91 -10.53 -5.16
CA THR A 45 -22.64 -10.59 -6.61
C THR A 45 -22.62 -9.21 -7.26
N ASP A 46 -23.00 -8.16 -6.53
CA ASP A 46 -23.03 -6.79 -7.04
C ASP A 46 -21.60 -6.23 -7.18
N ASN A 47 -21.21 -5.95 -8.43
CA ASN A 47 -19.92 -5.35 -8.76
C ASN A 47 -19.76 -3.95 -8.16
N HIS A 48 -20.85 -3.22 -7.95
CA HIS A 48 -20.80 -1.91 -7.32
C HIS A 48 -20.38 -2.02 -5.85
N GLN A 49 -20.98 -2.93 -5.09
CA GLN A 49 -20.57 -3.21 -3.70
C GLN A 49 -19.13 -3.72 -3.59
N LYS A 50 -18.67 -4.57 -4.51
CA LYS A 50 -17.26 -5.00 -4.56
C LYS A 50 -16.31 -3.83 -4.79
N LEU A 51 -16.63 -2.95 -5.74
CA LEU A 51 -15.86 -1.74 -6.00
C LEU A 51 -15.84 -0.81 -4.79
N LEU A 52 -16.97 -0.64 -4.10
CA LEU A 52 -17.05 0.14 -2.86
C LEU A 52 -16.16 -0.47 -1.78
N ALA A 53 -16.18 -1.78 -1.58
CA ALA A 53 -15.30 -2.46 -0.62
C ALA A 53 -13.82 -2.24 -0.92
N PHE A 54 -13.43 -2.36 -2.19
CA PHE A 54 -12.08 -2.04 -2.65
C PHE A 54 -11.68 -0.60 -2.32
N GLN A 55 -12.52 0.37 -2.68
CA GLN A 55 -12.26 1.79 -2.46
C GLN A 55 -12.21 2.14 -0.96
N SER A 56 -13.12 1.61 -0.15
CA SER A 56 -13.14 1.76 1.30
C SER A 56 -11.82 1.24 1.91
N CYS A 57 -11.39 0.04 1.54
CA CYS A 57 -10.12 -0.52 1.98
C CYS A 57 -8.91 0.35 1.62
N LYS A 58 -8.85 0.83 0.36
CA LYS A 58 -7.73 1.65 -0.11
C LYS A 58 -7.68 2.99 0.64
N CYS A 59 -8.83 3.65 0.77
CA CYS A 59 -8.95 4.90 1.51
C CYS A 59 -8.52 4.74 2.98
N GLN A 60 -9.01 3.70 3.65
CA GLN A 60 -8.62 3.42 5.05
C GLN A 60 -7.13 3.14 5.17
N SER A 61 -6.53 2.44 4.21
CA SER A 61 -5.08 2.17 4.18
C SER A 61 -4.26 3.46 4.08
N TYR A 62 -4.69 4.40 3.24
CA TYR A 62 -4.03 5.72 3.11
C TYR A 62 -4.09 6.53 4.41
N ILE A 63 -5.22 6.50 5.12
CA ILE A 63 -5.38 7.24 6.38
C ILE A 63 -4.64 6.54 7.53
N LYS A 64 -4.71 5.20 7.62
CA LYS A 64 -4.16 4.40 8.73
C LYS A 64 -2.63 4.37 8.77
N LYS A 65 -1.94 4.51 7.63
CA LYS A 65 -0.46 4.51 7.59
C LYS A 65 0.15 5.66 8.41
N ARG A 66 -0.61 6.72 8.69
CA ARG A 66 -0.22 7.78 9.62
C ARG A 66 -0.98 7.59 10.94
N LYS A 67 -0.27 7.11 11.97
CA LYS A 67 -0.76 6.95 13.36
C LYS A 67 -1.29 8.26 14.02
N SER A 68 -1.20 9.39 13.35
CA SER A 68 -1.67 10.71 13.78
C SER A 68 -2.27 11.43 12.58
N ASN A 69 -3.60 11.56 12.52
CA ASN A 69 -4.33 12.39 11.55
C ASN A 69 -3.85 12.31 10.08
N GLY A 70 -3.73 11.09 9.55
CA GLY A 70 -3.35 10.87 8.16
C GLY A 70 -4.32 11.52 7.17
N SER A 71 -3.92 12.62 6.54
CA SER A 71 -4.59 13.06 5.32
C SER A 71 -4.46 11.97 4.26
N CYS A 72 -5.59 11.54 3.69
CA CYS A 72 -5.64 10.54 2.62
C CYS A 72 -4.62 10.88 1.51
N VAL A 73 -4.46 12.15 1.15
CA VAL A 73 -3.50 12.62 0.13
C VAL A 73 -2.06 12.30 0.51
N LYS A 74 -1.69 12.50 1.79
CA LYS A 74 -0.35 12.15 2.27
C LYS A 74 -0.13 10.64 2.25
N GLY A 75 -1.14 9.85 2.61
CA GLY A 75 -1.11 8.40 2.48
C GLY A 75 -0.92 7.96 1.02
N CYS A 76 -1.72 8.52 0.11
CA CYS A 76 -1.62 8.26 -1.31
C CYS A 76 -0.21 8.55 -1.85
N LEU A 77 0.39 9.70 -1.51
CA LEU A 77 1.76 10.04 -1.93
C LEU A 77 2.83 9.11 -1.33
N LEU A 78 2.60 8.56 -0.12
CA LEU A 78 3.50 7.58 0.48
C LEU A 78 3.47 6.23 -0.24
N PHE A 79 2.35 5.88 -0.86
CA PHE A 79 2.22 4.66 -1.64
C PHE A 79 2.54 4.90 -3.13
N ASN A 80 2.29 6.10 -3.63
CA ASN A 80 2.50 6.53 -5.02
C ASN A 80 3.46 7.73 -5.06
N PRO A 81 4.76 7.54 -4.83
CA PRO A 81 5.72 8.65 -4.75
C PRO A 81 5.91 9.41 -6.07
N HIS A 82 5.47 8.81 -7.20
CA HIS A 82 5.50 9.43 -8.52
C HIS A 82 4.25 10.27 -8.83
N TYR A 83 3.22 10.23 -7.99
CA TYR A 83 2.00 11.01 -8.22
C TYR A 83 2.21 12.45 -7.82
N GLU A 84 1.62 13.36 -8.60
CA GLU A 84 1.45 14.73 -8.16
C GLU A 84 0.41 14.78 -7.02
N LYS A 85 0.55 15.80 -6.17
CA LYS A 85 -0.38 16.02 -5.05
C LYS A 85 -1.83 16.17 -5.54
N ALA A 86 -2.04 16.77 -6.71
CA ALA A 86 -3.36 16.92 -7.33
C ALA A 86 -4.01 15.56 -7.62
N ASN A 87 -3.27 14.63 -8.23
CA ASN A 87 -3.76 13.28 -8.53
C ASN A 87 -4.22 12.55 -7.26
N CYS A 88 -3.41 12.65 -6.19
CA CYS A 88 -3.78 12.07 -4.90
C CYS A 88 -4.95 12.79 -4.21
N ALA A 89 -5.13 14.10 -4.44
CA ALA A 89 -6.28 14.84 -3.96
C ALA A 89 -7.56 14.38 -4.65
N ASP A 90 -7.53 14.24 -5.97
CA ASP A 90 -8.65 13.78 -6.79
C ASP A 90 -9.04 12.34 -6.44
N GLU A 91 -8.06 11.44 -6.34
CA GLU A 91 -8.30 10.05 -5.95
C GLU A 91 -8.94 9.95 -4.56
N CYS A 92 -8.42 10.70 -3.60
CA CYS A 92 -8.99 10.76 -2.25
C CYS A 92 -10.37 11.39 -2.20
N SER A 93 -10.64 12.40 -3.04
CA SER A 93 -11.96 13.03 -3.17
C SER A 93 -12.99 12.04 -3.70
N ARG A 94 -12.64 11.30 -4.76
CA ARG A 94 -13.48 10.25 -5.37
C ARG A 94 -13.81 9.15 -4.37
N MET A 95 -12.82 8.62 -3.66
CA MET A 95 -13.05 7.55 -2.67
C MET A 95 -13.89 7.99 -1.47
N ARG A 96 -13.82 9.27 -1.09
CA ARG A 96 -14.57 9.79 0.07
C ARG A 96 -15.97 10.27 -0.31
N ASN A 97 -16.33 10.25 -1.59
CA ASN A 97 -17.61 10.70 -2.11
C ASN A 97 -18.04 12.06 -1.52
N GLY A 98 -17.12 13.04 -1.49
CA GLY A 98 -17.35 14.37 -0.91
C GLY A 98 -17.32 14.44 0.63
N GLY A 99 -17.19 13.31 1.33
CA GLY A 99 -17.14 13.23 2.79
C GLY A 99 -15.79 13.54 3.43
N LYS A 100 -15.80 13.83 4.75
CA LYS A 100 -14.59 14.01 5.57
C LYS A 100 -13.94 12.70 6.04
N LYS A 101 -14.56 11.54 5.78
CA LYS A 101 -14.11 10.21 6.22
C LYS A 101 -14.18 9.23 5.05
N CYS A 102 -13.39 8.16 5.11
CA CYS A 102 -13.55 7.06 4.16
C CYS A 102 -14.90 6.38 4.38
N PRO A 103 -15.58 5.94 3.32
CA PRO A 103 -16.76 5.11 3.46
C PRO A 103 -16.42 3.83 4.25
N PRO A 104 -17.39 3.30 5.02
CA PRO A 104 -17.23 1.99 5.62
C PRO A 104 -17.13 0.93 4.51
N THR A 105 -16.51 -0.20 4.85
CA THR A 105 -16.60 -1.38 3.99
C THR A 105 -18.07 -1.86 4.01
N PRO A 106 -18.69 -2.16 2.85
CA PRO A 106 -20.05 -2.69 2.80
C PRO A 106 -20.21 -3.97 3.63
N GLU A 107 -21.40 -4.20 4.20
CA GLU A 107 -21.65 -5.44 4.95
C GLU A 107 -21.53 -6.68 4.07
N GLY A 108 -20.95 -7.76 4.61
CA GLY A 108 -20.64 -8.96 3.83
C GLY A 108 -19.35 -8.86 3.03
N CYS A 109 -18.61 -7.76 3.20
CA CYS A 109 -17.20 -7.52 2.92
C CYS A 109 -16.52 -7.03 4.22
#